data_AF-A0A6B3FZ70-F1
#
_entry.id   AF-A0A6B3FZ70-F1
#
_cell.length_a   1.000
_cell.length_b   1.000
_cell.length_c   1.000
_cell.angle_alpha   90.00
_cell.angle_beta   90.00
_cell.angle_gamma   90.00
#
_symmetry.space_group_name_H-M   'P 1'
#
loop_
_entity.id
_entity.type
_entity.pdbx_description
1 polymer ?
#
loop_
_entity_poly.entity_id
_entity_poly.type
_entity_poly.pdbx_seq_one_letter_code
_entity_poly.pdbx_strand_id
1 'polypeptide(L)'
;MGTATARPLPDDLQDRVLRALVDSRRNAPTMIEISFRDDDADILERAGITFGSRIEVWSQASGTAEPALVGAGDVTALEGDYAELSVITVV
;
A
#
# COMPACT_ATOMS: atom_id res chain seq x y z
N MET A 1 -10.57 -19.62 -6.28
CA MET A 1 -10.23 -18.18 -6.21
C MET A 1 -8.90 -18.01 -6.91
N GLY A 2 -8.88 -17.32 -8.06
CA GLY A 2 -7.67 -17.21 -8.88
C GLY A 2 -6.61 -16.36 -8.18
N THR A 3 -5.39 -16.89 -8.08
CA THR A 3 -4.22 -16.16 -7.61
C THR A 3 -3.82 -15.15 -8.68
N ALA A 4 -4.39 -13.95 -8.64
CA ALA A 4 -3.81 -12.84 -9.38
C ALA A 4 -2.41 -12.61 -8.81
N THR A 5 -1.39 -12.77 -9.63
CA THR A 5 -0.01 -12.46 -9.27
C THR A 5 0.05 -10.97 -8.93
N ALA A 6 0.53 -10.63 -7.73
CA ALA A 6 0.71 -9.23 -7.35
C ALA A 6 1.60 -8.53 -8.40
N ARG A 7 1.16 -7.35 -8.83
CA ARG A 7 1.91 -6.51 -9.76
C ARG A 7 2.53 -5.36 -8.97
N PRO A 8 3.83 -5.09 -9.09
CA PRO A 8 4.42 -3.91 -8.48
C PRO A 8 3.68 -2.64 -8.91
N LEU A 9 3.56 -1.68 -8.00
CA LEU A 9 3.13 -0.34 -8.38
C LEU A 9 4.11 0.22 -9.43
N PRO A 10 3.61 0.93 -10.45
CA PRO A 10 4.44 1.75 -11.33
C PRO A 10 5.36 2.67 -10.53
N ASP A 11 6.56 2.94 -11.04
CA ASP A 11 7.60 3.72 -10.33
C ASP A 11 7.08 5.10 -9.88
N ASP A 12 6.29 5.77 -10.73
CA ASP A 12 5.68 7.07 -10.43
C ASP A 12 4.67 7.02 -9.27
N LEU A 13 4.02 5.87 -9.04
CA LEU A 13 3.14 5.65 -7.90
C LEU A 13 3.91 5.19 -6.65
N GLN A 14 5.00 4.43 -6.83
CA GLN A 14 5.90 4.11 -5.72
C GLN A 14 6.51 5.36 -5.09
N ASP A 15 6.93 6.33 -5.91
CA ASP A 15 7.47 7.61 -5.43
C ASP A 15 6.44 8.45 -4.65
N ARG A 16 5.15 8.12 -4.77
CA ARG A 16 4.06 8.75 -4.02
C ARG A 16 3.77 8.06 -2.68
N VAL A 17 4.35 6.89 -2.40
CA VAL A 17 4.21 6.22 -1.09
C VAL A 17 4.95 7.04 -0.04
N LEU A 18 4.21 7.61 0.90
CA LEU A 18 4.78 8.35 2.03
C LEU A 18 5.18 7.41 3.18
N ARG A 19 4.39 6.35 3.38
CA ARG A 19 4.60 5.38 4.46
C ARG A 19 3.88 4.07 4.14
N ALA A 20 4.52 2.95 4.48
CA ALA A 20 3.88 1.65 4.62
C ALA A 20 4.17 1.11 6.03
N LEU A 21 3.11 0.85 6.80
CA LEU A 21 3.18 0.21 8.10
C LEU A 21 2.65 -1.21 7.99
N VAL A 22 3.40 -2.17 8.55
CA VAL A 22 2.92 -3.52 8.78
C VAL A 22 3.03 -3.83 10.27
N ASP A 23 1.89 -4.05 10.92
CA ASP A 23 1.80 -4.49 12.31
C ASP A 23 1.32 -5.94 12.35
N SER A 24 2.25 -6.85 12.62
CA SER A 24 1.98 -8.29 12.76
C SER A 24 2.05 -8.70 14.23
N ARG A 25 0.95 -9.22 14.74
CA ARG A 25 0.81 -9.65 16.14
C ARG A 25 0.45 -11.14 16.20
N ARG A 26 0.94 -11.87 17.21
CA ARG A 26 0.66 -13.32 17.33
C ARG A 26 -0.84 -13.65 17.46
N ASN A 27 -1.60 -12.79 18.14
CA ASN A 27 -2.98 -13.07 18.54
C ASN A 27 -3.99 -12.10 17.90
N ALA A 28 -3.61 -11.42 16.81
CA ALA A 28 -4.50 -10.56 16.04
C ALA A 28 -4.15 -10.66 14.55
N PRO A 29 -5.10 -10.37 13.64
CA PRO A 29 -4.78 -10.24 12.22
C PRO A 29 -3.68 -9.22 11.98
N THR A 30 -2.87 -9.45 10.94
CA THR A 30 -1.92 -8.44 10.48
C THR A 30 -2.68 -7.20 10.00
N MET A 31 -2.26 -6.04 10.49
CA MET A 31 -2.73 -4.74 10.00
C MET A 31 -1.68 -4.17 9.04
N ILE A 32 -2.16 -3.67 7.90
CA ILE A 32 -1.36 -2.98 6.90
C ILE A 32 -2.01 -1.62 6.69
N GLU A 33 -1.20 -0.57 6.69
CA GLU A 33 -1.63 0.80 6.40
C GLU A 33 -0.62 1.42 5.44
N ILE A 34 -1.08 1.94 4.30
CA ILE A 34 -0.24 2.60 3.31
C ILE A 34 -0.77 4.01 3.07
N SER A 35 0.08 5.01 3.26
CA SER A 35 -0.23 6.41 2.98
C SER A 35 0.44 6.86 1.69
N PHE A 36 -0.33 7.51 0.83
CA PHE A 36 0.11 8.06 -0.44
C PHE A 36 -0.05 9.58 -0.48
N ARG A 37 0.86 10.28 -1.14
CA ARG A 37 0.61 11.64 -1.63
C ARG A 37 -0.28 11.55 -2.87
N ASP A 38 -1.43 12.21 -2.84
CA ASP A 38 -2.45 12.11 -3.88
C ASP A 38 -2.93 13.49 -4.34
N ASP A 39 -1.99 14.36 -4.73
CA ASP A 39 -2.26 15.76 -5.10
C ASP A 39 -3.32 15.90 -6.22
N ASP A 40 -3.49 14.85 -7.04
CA ASP A 40 -4.41 14.80 -8.17
C ASP A 40 -5.74 14.07 -7.86
N ALA A 41 -5.89 13.52 -6.65
CA ALA A 41 -7.02 12.69 -6.22
C ALA A 41 -7.30 11.47 -7.11
N ASP A 42 -6.25 10.84 -7.67
CA ASP A 42 -6.34 9.81 -8.70
C ASP A 42 -5.54 8.53 -8.40
N ILE A 43 -4.84 8.46 -7.25
CA ILE A 43 -3.89 7.39 -6.98
C ILE A 43 -4.54 6.00 -6.91
N LEU A 44 -5.75 5.90 -6.36
CA LEU A 44 -6.47 4.63 -6.24
C LEU A 44 -6.88 4.08 -7.61
N GLU A 45 -7.34 4.95 -8.51
CA GLU A 45 -7.70 4.58 -9.88
C GLU A 45 -6.47 4.08 -10.64
N ARG A 46 -5.37 4.85 -10.60
CA ARG A 46 -4.12 4.51 -11.30
C ARG A 46 -3.45 3.26 -10.74
N ALA A 47 -3.54 3.04 -9.43
CA ALA A 47 -3.05 1.83 -8.79
C ALA A 47 -3.97 0.62 -9.00
N GLY A 48 -5.24 0.84 -9.35
CA GLY A 48 -6.27 -0.21 -9.43
C GLY A 48 -6.66 -0.75 -8.05
N ILE A 49 -6.58 0.09 -7.02
CA ILE A 49 -6.88 -0.27 -5.63
C ILE A 49 -8.34 0.04 -5.33
N THR A 50 -9.06 -0.98 -4.86
CA THR A 50 -10.46 -0.90 -4.43
C THR A 50 -10.65 -1.75 -3.17
N PHE A 51 -11.81 -1.64 -2.50
CA PHE A 51 -12.15 -2.56 -1.42
C PHE A 51 -12.05 -4.03 -1.87
N GLY A 52 -11.40 -4.86 -1.06
CA GLY A 52 -11.13 -6.26 -1.37
C GLY A 52 -9.96 -6.51 -2.32
N SER A 53 -9.31 -5.47 -2.86
CA SER A 53 -8.04 -5.65 -3.60
C SER A 53 -6.99 -6.27 -2.67
N ARG A 54 -6.22 -7.23 -3.19
CA ARG A 54 -5.06 -7.81 -2.50
C ARG A 54 -3.88 -6.84 -2.56
N ILE A 55 -3.29 -6.53 -1.41
CA ILE A 55 -2.10 -5.69 -1.28
C ILE A 55 -0.95 -6.51 -0.69
N GLU A 56 0.26 -6.26 -1.19
CA GLU A 56 1.49 -6.83 -0.68
C GLU A 56 2.50 -5.72 -0.41
N VAL A 57 3.14 -5.76 0.75
CA VAL A 57 4.23 -4.85 1.12
C VAL A 57 5.52 -5.66 1.09
N TRP A 58 6.44 -5.20 0.24
CA TRP A 58 7.77 -5.78 0.07
C TRP A 58 8.80 -4.81 0.61
N SER A 59 9.84 -5.33 1.25
CA SER A 59 10.95 -4.54 1.77
C SER A 59 12.27 -5.14 1.33
N GLN A 60 13.19 -4.30 0.86
CA GLN A 60 14.55 -4.70 0.54
C GLN A 60 15.49 -4.11 1.59
N ALA A 61 16.09 -4.98 2.41
CA ALA A 61 17.08 -4.55 3.37
C ALA A 61 18.38 -4.14 2.65
N SER A 62 19.09 -3.16 3.20
CA SER A 62 20.39 -2.78 2.66
C SER A 62 21.36 -3.97 2.71
N GLY A 63 21.95 -4.32 1.57
CA GLY A 63 22.88 -5.45 1.45
C GLY A 63 22.24 -6.81 1.17
N THR A 64 20.90 -6.91 1.01
CA THR A 64 20.25 -8.12 0.50
C THR A 64 19.98 -8.00 -1.00
N ALA A 65 20.18 -9.09 -1.75
CA ALA A 65 19.98 -9.10 -3.20
C ALA A 65 18.50 -9.13 -3.62
N GLU A 66 17.62 -9.66 -2.76
CA GLU A 66 16.22 -9.89 -3.09
C GLU A 66 15.28 -9.21 -2.08
N PRO A 67 14.17 -8.60 -2.53
CA PRO A 67 13.12 -8.10 -1.65
C PRO A 67 12.44 -9.24 -0.87
N ALA A 68 12.05 -8.95 0.38
CA ALA A 68 11.27 -9.85 1.22
C ALA A 68 9.83 -9.33 1.38
N LEU A 69 8.87 -10.23 1.27
CA LEU A 69 7.47 -9.93 1.60
C LEU A 69 7.35 -9.74 3.12
N VAL A 70 6.90 -8.56 3.56
CA VAL A 70 6.75 -8.23 4.98
C VAL A 70 5.30 -8.20 5.44
N GLY A 71 4.34 -8.06 4.52
CA GLY A 71 2.91 -8.13 4.82
C GLY A 71 2.07 -8.33 3.57
N ALA A 72 0.93 -9.03 3.71
CA ALA A 72 -0.05 -9.15 2.64
C ALA A 72 -1.47 -9.27 3.22
N GLY A 73 -2.44 -8.63 2.58
CA GLY A 73 -3.82 -8.58 3.06
C GLY A 73 -4.77 -8.04 1.99
N ASP A 74 -6.05 -7.96 2.33
CA ASP A 74 -7.08 -7.39 1.46
C ASP A 74 -7.50 -6.02 1.99
N VAL A 75 -7.75 -5.06 1.09
CA VAL A 75 -8.16 -3.70 1.47
C VAL A 75 -9.53 -3.75 2.14
N THR A 76 -9.60 -3.24 3.37
CA THR A 76 -10.86 -3.19 4.14
C THR A 76 -11.28 -1.76 4.52
N ALA A 77 -10.38 -0.79 4.35
CA ALA A 77 -10.61 0.63 4.62
C ALA A 77 -9.97 1.48 3.51
N LEU A 78 -10.51 2.68 3.30
CA LEU A 78 -9.94 3.73 2.46
C LEU A 78 -10.26 5.06 3.15
N GLU A 79 -9.27 5.91 3.33
CA GLU A 79 -9.42 7.22 3.97
C GLU A 79 -8.70 8.30 3.16
N GLY A 80 -9.30 9.48 3.06
CA GLY A 80 -8.68 10.66 2.47
C GLY A 80 -8.51 11.74 3.52
N ASP A 81 -7.27 12.18 3.74
CA ASP A 81 -6.94 13.35 4.56
C ASP A 81 -6.61 14.52 3.65
N TYR A 82 -7.38 15.60 3.79
CA TYR A 82 -7.33 16.80 2.95
C TYR A 82 -7.04 18.01 3.85
N ALA A 83 -5.75 18.31 4.04
CA ALA A 83 -5.30 19.44 4.87
C ALA A 83 -4.47 20.43 4.03
N GLU A 84 -4.82 21.72 4.14
CA GLU A 84 -4.16 22.82 3.43
C GLU A 84 -4.10 22.66 1.90
N LEU A 85 -2.90 22.56 1.32
CA LEU A 85 -2.63 22.30 -0.11
C LEU A 85 -2.22 20.84 -0.37
N SER A 86 -2.43 19.94 0.59
CA SER A 86 -2.03 18.54 0.48
C SER A 86 -3.22 17.61 0.51
N VAL A 87 -3.15 16.57 -0.31
CA VAL A 87 -4.12 15.49 -0.38
C VAL A 87 -3.38 14.19 -0.11
N ILE A 88 -3.85 13.43 0.88
CA ILE A 88 -3.25 12.17 1.30
C ILE A 88 -4.32 11.09 1.26
N THR A 89 -4.02 9.96 0.61
CA THR A 89 -4.87 8.77 0.67
C THR A 89 -4.23 7.72 1.54
N VAL A 90 -5.03 7.11 2.42
CA VAL A 90 -4.64 5.98 3.27
C VAL A 90 -5.44 4.76 2.86
N VAL A 91 -4.74 3.63 2.70
CA VAL A 91 -5.27 2.31 2.32
C VAL A 91 -4.98 1.31 3.41
#